data_AF-A0A0F8VZ92-F1
#
_entry.id   AF-A0A0F8VZ92-F1
#
_cell.length_a   1.000
_cell.length_b   1.000
_cell.length_c   1.000
_cell.angle_alpha   90.00
_cell.angle_beta   90.00
_cell.angle_gamma   90.00
#
_symmetry.space_group_name_H-M   'P 1'
#
loop_
_entity.id
_entity.type
_entity.pdbx_description
1 polymer ?
#
loop_
_entity_poly.entity_id
_entity_poly.type
_entity_poly.pdbx_seq_one_letter_code
_entity_poly.pdbx_strand_id
1 'polypeptide(L)'
;RLKKEFSLLCIAIAIVISGIVMTNTRDFKDIDNFFDTSGAFPQGSEANNTIINSNSGLINQMFNQKLSEYANEGYFSTIYESSIQATYYALYILDALGNLDQVNSSEILTYLLKYYDPTTNLFMDKLAYRYLDTDFSQTYYPLSSVLQVNSYAVLSLSILNRLDLIDIPKMINFIWGCYNSESSGFIGQTYDSGLEEGLKLATMDNTYFAVITLDLLMDNWIDYTTEKDAIIQFISDLQISGVSSWDLGGFFNDVDFTTDTVFPLFEPNLFSSYWGIKTLEVFNMESSIQVADFHTFLSSLYDVEYDYFKISEWDYGMNYTNIVATALGLELSDITGFQ
;
A
#
# COMPACT_ATOMS: atom_id res chain seq x y z
N ARG A 1 19.83 3.90 -3.77
CA ARG A 1 19.47 3.95 -5.20
C ARG A 1 18.90 2.60 -5.64
N LEU A 2 19.68 1.50 -5.60
CA LEU A 2 19.19 0.12 -5.73
C LEU A 2 18.09 -0.27 -4.70
N LYS A 3 18.21 0.18 -3.44
CA LYS A 3 17.16 -0.01 -2.42
C LYS A 3 15.83 0.70 -2.73
N LYS A 4 15.88 1.90 -3.34
CA LYS A 4 14.66 2.59 -3.79
C LYS A 4 14.03 1.82 -4.93
N GLU A 5 14.84 1.43 -5.94
CA GLU A 5 14.47 0.70 -7.17
C GLU A 5 13.73 -0.63 -6.93
N PHE A 6 13.95 -1.26 -5.78
CA PHE A 6 13.34 -2.54 -5.41
C PHE A 6 11.95 -2.38 -4.73
N SER A 7 11.81 -1.45 -3.77
CA SER A 7 10.52 -1.16 -3.12
C SER A 7 9.42 -0.70 -4.10
N LEU A 8 9.82 -0.16 -5.25
CA LEU A 8 8.94 0.27 -6.35
C LEU A 8 8.29 -0.84 -7.15
N LEU A 9 9.03 -1.93 -7.35
CA LEU A 9 8.53 -3.12 -8.01
C LEU A 9 7.36 -3.67 -7.19
N CYS A 10 7.48 -3.61 -5.86
CA CYS A 10 6.48 -4.05 -4.90
C CYS A 10 5.19 -3.24 -4.99
N ILE A 11 5.33 -1.91 -4.93
CA ILE A 11 4.20 -1.01 -4.85
C ILE A 11 3.46 -0.95 -6.20
N ALA A 12 4.17 -0.86 -7.33
CA ALA A 12 3.58 -0.84 -8.66
C ALA A 12 2.69 -2.04 -8.95
N ILE A 13 3.17 -3.20 -8.53
CA ILE A 13 2.53 -4.47 -8.81
C ILE A 13 1.43 -4.71 -7.76
N ALA A 14 1.62 -4.22 -6.52
CA ALA A 14 0.59 -4.23 -5.47
C ALA A 14 -0.71 -3.61 -5.96
N ILE A 15 -0.67 -2.47 -6.65
CA ILE A 15 -1.86 -1.70 -7.05
C ILE A 15 -2.58 -2.33 -8.23
N VAL A 16 -1.80 -2.86 -9.18
CA VAL A 16 -2.36 -3.56 -10.33
C VAL A 16 -3.09 -4.81 -9.84
N ILE A 17 -2.55 -5.50 -8.84
CA ILE A 17 -3.14 -6.73 -8.30
C ILE A 17 -4.22 -6.47 -7.25
N SER A 18 -4.08 -5.47 -6.38
CA SER A 18 -5.17 -5.06 -5.49
C SER A 18 -6.39 -4.60 -6.31
N GLY A 19 -6.20 -3.94 -7.46
CA GLY A 19 -7.29 -3.71 -8.42
C GLY A 19 -7.94 -4.99 -8.97
N ILE A 20 -7.17 -6.02 -9.31
CA ILE A 20 -7.66 -7.30 -9.87
C ILE A 20 -8.60 -8.02 -8.90
N VAL A 21 -8.35 -7.91 -7.60
CA VAL A 21 -9.09 -8.61 -6.56
C VAL A 21 -10.41 -7.90 -6.18
N MET A 22 -10.50 -6.59 -6.38
CA MET A 22 -11.49 -5.74 -5.71
C MET A 22 -12.86 -5.60 -6.39
N THR A 23 -13.16 -6.27 -7.51
CA THR A 23 -14.48 -6.07 -8.18
C THR A 23 -15.20 -7.32 -8.70
N ASN A 24 -14.61 -8.52 -8.65
CA ASN A 24 -15.23 -9.73 -9.23
C ASN A 24 -15.89 -10.65 -8.19
N THR A 25 -16.99 -10.21 -7.57
CA THR A 25 -17.92 -11.12 -6.88
C THR A 25 -19.39 -10.95 -7.27
N ARG A 26 -19.68 -10.26 -8.38
CA ARG A 26 -20.97 -10.47 -9.06
C ARG A 26 -20.79 -11.64 -10.04
N ASP A 27 -21.21 -12.82 -9.58
CA ASP A 27 -21.19 -14.13 -10.25
C ASP A 27 -19.85 -14.90 -10.23
N PHE A 28 -19.75 -15.83 -9.27
CA PHE A 28 -18.78 -16.94 -9.22
C PHE A 28 -18.83 -17.89 -10.43
N LYS A 29 -19.65 -17.61 -11.46
CA LYS A 29 -19.73 -18.39 -12.70
C LYS A 29 -18.72 -17.97 -13.76
N ASP A 30 -18.08 -16.81 -13.61
CA ASP A 30 -17.09 -16.31 -14.58
C ASP A 30 -15.63 -16.65 -14.21
N ILE A 31 -15.39 -17.29 -13.06
CA ILE A 31 -14.04 -17.72 -12.62
C ILE A 31 -13.48 -18.83 -13.53
N ASP A 32 -14.34 -19.64 -14.15
CA ASP A 32 -13.90 -20.69 -15.09
C ASP A 32 -13.27 -20.14 -16.38
N ASN A 33 -13.35 -18.82 -16.64
CA ASN A 33 -12.79 -18.18 -17.83
C ASN A 33 -11.49 -17.38 -17.58
N PHE A 34 -11.00 -17.29 -16.35
CA PHE A 34 -9.76 -16.55 -16.01
C PHE A 34 -8.50 -17.44 -16.05
N PHE A 35 -8.37 -18.29 -17.07
CA PHE A 35 -7.18 -19.13 -17.25
C PHE A 35 -6.07 -18.51 -18.10
N ASP A 36 -6.13 -17.21 -18.42
CA ASP A 36 -5.09 -16.60 -19.23
C ASP A 36 -4.71 -15.18 -18.82
N THR A 37 -3.92 -15.06 -17.75
CA THR A 37 -3.16 -13.84 -17.45
C THR A 37 -1.85 -13.75 -18.24
N SER A 38 -1.56 -14.70 -19.15
CA SER A 38 -0.30 -14.73 -19.92
C SER A 38 -0.18 -13.56 -20.90
N GLY A 39 -1.27 -12.87 -21.20
CA GLY A 39 -1.27 -11.64 -22.00
C GLY A 39 -1.00 -10.35 -21.23
N ALA A 40 -1.02 -10.36 -19.89
CA ALA A 40 -0.79 -9.15 -19.07
C ALA A 40 0.70 -8.84 -18.87
N PHE A 41 1.57 -9.84 -19.08
CA PHE A 41 3.01 -9.70 -19.05
C PHE A 41 3.56 -10.15 -20.40
N PRO A 42 4.51 -9.43 -21.01
CA PRO A 42 5.22 -9.95 -22.17
C PRO A 42 5.86 -11.27 -21.75
N GLN A 43 5.39 -12.40 -22.28
CA GLN A 43 6.18 -13.62 -22.22
C GLN A 43 7.48 -13.30 -22.96
N GLY A 44 8.58 -13.20 -22.20
CA GLY A 44 9.89 -12.97 -22.76
C GLY A 44 10.16 -14.09 -23.76
N SER A 45 10.08 -13.78 -25.04
CA SER A 45 10.56 -14.70 -26.05
C SER A 45 12.07 -14.82 -25.84
N GLU A 46 12.55 -16.06 -25.71
CA GLU A 46 13.98 -16.39 -25.50
C GLU A 46 14.91 -15.80 -26.59
N ALA A 47 14.35 -15.17 -27.63
CA ALA A 47 15.05 -14.58 -28.75
C ALA A 47 15.61 -13.15 -28.50
N ASN A 48 15.18 -12.43 -27.45
CA ASN A 48 15.61 -11.02 -27.20
C ASN A 48 16.55 -10.83 -25.98
N ASN A 49 17.20 -11.91 -25.53
CA ASN A 49 18.06 -11.98 -24.33
C ASN A 49 19.39 -11.20 -24.40
N THR A 50 19.55 -10.23 -25.31
CA THR A 50 20.79 -9.41 -25.37
C THR A 50 20.65 -8.01 -24.76
N ILE A 51 19.43 -7.55 -24.46
CA ILE A 51 19.17 -6.20 -23.89
C ILE A 51 18.52 -6.27 -22.48
N ILE A 52 17.93 -7.39 -22.08
CA ILE A 52 17.10 -7.52 -20.88
C ILE A 52 17.90 -8.23 -19.77
N ASN A 53 18.86 -7.53 -19.15
CA ASN A 53 19.65 -8.09 -18.04
C ASN A 53 19.29 -7.49 -16.66
N SER A 54 18.19 -6.73 -16.54
CA SER A 54 17.76 -6.19 -15.23
C SER A 54 16.26 -5.92 -15.16
N ASN A 55 15.71 -5.98 -13.94
CA ASN A 55 14.31 -5.63 -13.66
C ASN A 55 13.96 -4.21 -14.13
N SER A 56 14.88 -3.24 -13.97
CA SER A 56 14.70 -1.89 -14.49
C SER A 56 14.50 -1.84 -16.02
N GLY A 57 15.17 -2.73 -16.75
CA GLY A 57 14.99 -2.87 -18.20
C GLY A 57 13.58 -3.36 -18.57
N LEU A 58 13.07 -4.36 -17.85
CA LEU A 58 11.71 -4.88 -18.05
C LEU A 58 10.65 -3.82 -17.72
N ILE A 59 10.80 -3.09 -16.62
CA ILE A 59 9.85 -2.04 -16.20
C ILE A 59 9.83 -0.91 -17.24
N ASN A 60 11.01 -0.45 -17.68
CA ASN A 60 11.09 0.56 -18.74
C ASN A 60 10.45 0.07 -20.05
N GLN A 61 10.59 -1.21 -20.39
CA GLN A 61 9.90 -1.79 -21.54
C GLN A 61 8.38 -1.78 -21.38
N MET A 62 7.85 -2.21 -20.24
CA MET A 62 6.41 -2.17 -19.95
C MET A 62 5.86 -0.74 -20.01
N PHE A 63 6.61 0.21 -19.45
CA PHE A 63 6.27 1.63 -19.51
C PHE A 63 6.25 2.15 -20.95
N ASN A 64 7.28 1.86 -21.74
CA ASN A 64 7.34 2.25 -23.15
C ASN A 64 6.21 1.62 -23.97
N GLN A 65 5.82 0.38 -23.67
CA GLN A 65 4.66 -0.25 -24.29
C GLN A 65 3.38 0.53 -23.99
N LYS A 66 3.14 0.91 -22.72
CA LYS A 66 1.97 1.71 -22.35
C LYS A 66 1.95 3.08 -23.02
N LEU A 67 3.10 3.74 -23.13
CA LEU A 67 3.20 5.00 -23.89
C LEU A 67 2.86 4.80 -25.37
N SER A 68 3.30 3.69 -25.97
CA SER A 68 2.96 3.36 -27.36
C SER A 68 1.46 3.06 -27.53
N GLU A 69 0.83 2.36 -26.58
CA GLU A 69 -0.62 2.13 -26.57
C GLU A 69 -1.38 3.47 -26.56
N TYR A 70 -1.02 4.37 -25.63
CA TYR A 70 -1.64 5.70 -25.56
C TYR A 70 -1.41 6.53 -26.83
N ALA A 71 -0.20 6.51 -27.40
CA ALA A 71 0.10 7.23 -28.64
C ALA A 71 -0.74 6.74 -29.83
N ASN A 72 -1.10 5.45 -29.85
CA ASN A 72 -1.90 4.84 -30.89
C ASN A 72 -3.40 5.03 -30.68
N GLU A 73 -3.88 4.92 -29.43
CA GLU A 73 -5.30 4.84 -29.10
C GLU A 73 -5.89 6.15 -28.55
N GLY A 74 -5.03 7.03 -28.01
CA GLY A 74 -5.43 8.24 -27.29
C GLY A 74 -5.92 7.99 -25.86
N TYR A 75 -5.88 6.74 -25.39
CA TYR A 75 -6.21 6.33 -24.03
C TYR A 75 -5.36 5.13 -23.62
N PHE A 76 -5.25 4.88 -22.32
CA PHE A 76 -4.71 3.61 -21.81
C PHE A 76 -5.86 2.63 -21.65
N SER A 77 -5.79 1.46 -22.26
CA SER A 77 -6.78 0.41 -22.01
C SER A 77 -6.71 -0.02 -20.53
N THR A 78 -7.73 0.38 -19.77
CA THR A 78 -7.89 0.07 -18.34
C THR A 78 -9.37 -0.16 -18.05
N ILE A 79 -9.65 -1.13 -17.20
CA ILE A 79 -10.99 -1.37 -16.66
C ILE A 79 -11.30 -0.47 -15.45
N TYR A 80 -10.29 0.20 -14.91
CA TYR A 80 -10.38 1.00 -13.69
C TYR A 80 -10.46 2.50 -13.98
N GLU A 81 -11.32 3.18 -13.23
CA GLU A 81 -11.37 4.65 -13.20
C GLU A 81 -10.11 5.23 -12.54
N SER A 82 -9.73 6.45 -12.92
CA SER A 82 -8.63 7.16 -12.27
C SER A 82 -8.97 7.49 -10.82
N SER A 83 -8.04 7.25 -9.90
CA SER A 83 -8.11 7.63 -8.49
C SER A 83 -6.86 8.39 -8.03
N ILE A 84 -6.96 9.08 -6.90
CA ILE A 84 -5.79 9.71 -6.26
C ILE A 84 -4.78 8.64 -5.85
N GLN A 85 -5.25 7.49 -5.35
CA GLN A 85 -4.39 6.34 -5.03
C GLN A 85 -3.55 5.90 -6.24
N ALA A 86 -4.20 5.61 -7.37
CA ALA A 86 -3.48 5.17 -8.58
C ALA A 86 -2.52 6.25 -9.08
N THR A 87 -2.90 7.53 -8.95
CA THR A 87 -2.06 8.67 -9.34
C THR A 87 -0.80 8.76 -8.48
N TYR A 88 -0.93 8.66 -7.15
CA TYR A 88 0.21 8.66 -6.23
C TYR A 88 1.22 7.60 -6.60
N TYR A 89 0.75 6.38 -6.80
CA TYR A 89 1.65 5.30 -7.07
C TYR A 89 2.27 5.34 -8.46
N ALA A 90 1.54 5.80 -9.48
CA ALA A 90 2.13 6.07 -10.79
C ALA A 90 3.28 7.10 -10.68
N LEU A 91 3.07 8.18 -9.93
CA LEU A 91 4.11 9.19 -9.64
C LEU A 91 5.28 8.59 -8.87
N TYR A 92 5.01 7.78 -7.84
CA TYR A 92 6.04 7.11 -7.04
C TYR A 92 6.93 6.25 -7.93
N ILE A 93 6.34 5.46 -8.83
CA ILE A 93 7.04 4.62 -9.81
C ILE A 93 7.92 5.46 -10.72
N LEU A 94 7.36 6.53 -11.27
CA LEU A 94 8.06 7.40 -12.21
C LEU A 94 9.23 8.15 -11.57
N ASP A 95 9.06 8.69 -10.36
CA ASP A 95 10.12 9.39 -9.59
C ASP A 95 11.35 8.53 -9.44
N ALA A 96 11.10 7.35 -8.95
CA ALA A 96 12.09 6.34 -8.72
C ALA A 96 12.83 5.82 -9.97
N LEU A 97 12.11 5.66 -11.08
CA LEU A 97 12.72 5.31 -12.36
C LEU A 97 13.48 6.51 -12.96
N GLY A 98 13.34 7.70 -12.39
CA GLY A 98 13.91 8.94 -12.92
C GLY A 98 13.17 9.46 -14.14
N ASN A 99 11.90 9.11 -14.30
CA ASN A 99 11.06 9.37 -15.48
C ASN A 99 9.92 10.36 -15.22
N LEU A 100 9.97 11.16 -14.13
CA LEU A 100 8.93 12.18 -13.86
C LEU A 100 8.84 13.26 -14.94
N ASP A 101 9.93 13.53 -15.65
CA ASP A 101 9.97 14.49 -16.75
C ASP A 101 9.14 14.06 -17.96
N GLN A 102 8.72 12.79 -18.01
CA GLN A 102 7.90 12.24 -19.10
C GLN A 102 6.40 12.45 -18.90
N VAL A 103 5.95 12.97 -17.74
CA VAL A 103 4.54 13.24 -17.48
C VAL A 103 4.22 14.72 -17.46
N ASN A 104 3.00 15.08 -17.89
CA ASN A 104 2.53 16.44 -17.80
C ASN A 104 2.11 16.77 -16.36
N SER A 105 3.06 17.29 -15.56
CA SER A 105 2.81 17.65 -14.16
C SER A 105 1.64 18.64 -14.00
N SER A 106 1.41 19.54 -14.97
CA SER A 106 0.32 20.51 -14.89
C SER A 106 -1.06 19.85 -14.96
N GLU A 107 -1.21 18.83 -15.80
CA GLU A 107 -2.46 18.06 -15.91
C GLU A 107 -2.70 17.22 -14.67
N ILE A 108 -1.65 16.60 -14.13
CA ILE A 108 -1.74 15.81 -12.90
C ILE A 108 -2.15 16.69 -11.71
N LEU A 109 -1.54 17.88 -11.57
CA LEU A 109 -1.92 18.84 -10.53
C LEU A 109 -3.38 19.28 -10.68
N THR A 110 -3.81 19.55 -11.92
CA THR A 110 -5.21 19.91 -12.20
C THR A 110 -6.16 18.79 -11.80
N TYR A 111 -5.80 17.54 -12.08
CA TYR A 111 -6.56 16.37 -11.67
C TYR A 111 -6.63 16.22 -10.15
N LEU A 112 -5.51 16.31 -9.42
CA LEU A 112 -5.49 16.21 -7.96
C LEU A 112 -6.34 17.32 -7.31
N LEU A 113 -6.15 18.57 -7.73
CA LEU A 113 -6.86 19.71 -7.17
C LEU A 113 -8.36 19.72 -7.48
N LYS A 114 -8.82 18.97 -8.49
CA LYS A 114 -10.26 18.75 -8.73
C LYS A 114 -10.97 18.16 -7.50
N TYR A 115 -10.26 17.34 -6.72
CA TYR A 115 -10.80 16.67 -5.54
C TYR A 115 -10.49 17.39 -4.23
N TYR A 116 -9.72 18.50 -4.28
CA TYR A 116 -9.42 19.29 -3.10
C TYR A 116 -10.58 20.25 -2.79
N ASP A 117 -11.19 20.13 -1.61
CA ASP A 117 -12.17 21.09 -1.12
C ASP A 117 -11.48 22.13 -0.22
N PRO A 118 -11.43 23.42 -0.61
CA PRO A 118 -10.78 24.47 0.19
C PRO A 118 -11.51 24.76 1.52
N THR A 119 -12.78 24.35 1.66
CA THR A 119 -13.57 24.53 2.88
C THR A 119 -13.09 23.59 3.97
N THR A 120 -13.04 22.30 3.65
CA THR A 120 -12.58 21.25 4.56
C THR A 120 -11.06 21.11 4.59
N ASN A 121 -10.37 21.56 3.53
CA ASN A 121 -8.93 21.35 3.28
C ASN A 121 -8.57 19.87 3.08
N LEU A 122 -9.51 19.10 2.54
CA LEU A 122 -9.36 17.66 2.29
C LEU A 122 -9.51 17.33 0.81
N PHE A 123 -8.86 16.24 0.41
CA PHE A 123 -9.06 15.57 -0.87
C PHE A 123 -10.15 14.50 -0.72
N MET A 124 -11.18 14.58 -1.56
CA MET A 124 -12.33 13.68 -1.53
C MET A 124 -12.62 13.12 -2.92
N ASP A 125 -11.99 11.99 -3.25
CA ASP A 125 -12.34 11.21 -4.43
C ASP A 125 -13.39 10.13 -4.14
N LYS A 126 -13.73 9.34 -5.15
CA LYS A 126 -14.75 8.29 -5.04
C LYS A 126 -14.40 7.20 -4.02
N LEU A 127 -13.12 6.96 -3.75
CA LEU A 127 -12.68 5.98 -2.77
C LEU A 127 -12.93 6.51 -1.34
N ALA A 128 -12.61 7.77 -1.09
CA ALA A 128 -12.90 8.41 0.20
C ALA A 128 -14.41 8.40 0.52
N TYR A 129 -15.26 8.73 -0.45
CA TYR A 129 -16.71 8.66 -0.26
C TYR A 129 -17.20 7.23 -0.04
N ARG A 130 -16.67 6.25 -0.77
CA ARG A 130 -17.01 4.83 -0.57
C ARG A 130 -16.66 4.36 0.84
N TYR A 131 -15.55 4.82 1.42
CA TYR A 131 -15.20 4.53 2.80
C TYR A 131 -16.21 5.11 3.79
N LEU A 132 -16.68 6.34 3.57
CA LEU A 132 -17.70 6.95 4.42
C LEU A 132 -19.08 6.28 4.28
N ASP A 133 -19.36 5.70 3.12
CA ASP A 133 -20.60 4.96 2.84
C ASP A 133 -20.51 3.46 3.20
N THR A 134 -19.52 3.05 4.02
CA THR A 134 -19.34 1.64 4.41
C THR A 134 -20.57 1.12 5.14
N ASP A 135 -21.05 -0.05 4.73
CA ASP A 135 -22.08 -0.81 5.41
C ASP A 135 -21.44 -2.06 6.01
N PHE A 136 -21.16 -2.03 7.31
CA PHE A 136 -20.51 -3.13 8.05
C PHE A 136 -21.39 -4.38 8.19
N SER A 137 -22.66 -4.32 7.77
CA SER A 137 -23.46 -5.54 7.62
C SER A 137 -23.06 -6.37 6.39
N GLN A 138 -22.28 -5.80 5.48
CA GLN A 138 -21.74 -6.47 4.30
C GLN A 138 -20.32 -7.01 4.56
N THR A 139 -19.94 -8.06 3.85
CA THR A 139 -18.66 -8.78 4.05
C THR A 139 -17.44 -8.06 3.44
N TYR A 140 -17.46 -6.73 3.31
CA TYR A 140 -16.37 -6.02 2.66
C TYR A 140 -16.03 -4.70 3.35
N TYR A 141 -14.77 -4.58 3.76
CA TYR A 141 -14.17 -3.34 4.25
C TYR A 141 -13.57 -2.55 3.07
N PRO A 142 -13.86 -1.25 2.92
CA PRO A 142 -13.28 -0.46 1.85
C PRO A 142 -11.80 -0.15 2.10
N LEU A 143 -10.98 -0.46 1.11
CA LEU A 143 -9.52 -0.52 1.18
C LEU A 143 -8.82 0.82 0.98
N SER A 144 -9.55 1.93 0.92
CA SER A 144 -8.96 3.27 0.83
C SER A 144 -9.76 4.26 1.65
N SER A 145 -9.24 4.56 2.83
CA SER A 145 -9.85 5.47 3.77
C SER A 145 -9.72 6.93 3.37
N VAL A 146 -10.43 7.83 4.06
CA VAL A 146 -10.27 9.28 3.87
C VAL A 146 -8.84 9.70 4.21
N LEU A 147 -8.26 9.16 5.28
CA LEU A 147 -6.87 9.40 5.67
C LEU A 147 -5.88 8.97 4.58
N GLN A 148 -6.06 7.78 4.00
CA GLN A 148 -5.19 7.28 2.93
C GLN A 148 -5.31 8.13 1.67
N VAL A 149 -6.52 8.49 1.24
CA VAL A 149 -6.72 9.36 0.06
C VAL A 149 -6.01 10.71 0.24
N ASN A 150 -6.09 11.30 1.42
CA ASN A 150 -5.39 12.56 1.71
C ASN A 150 -3.86 12.36 1.77
N SER A 151 -3.39 11.26 2.34
CA SER A 151 -1.96 10.89 2.35
C SER A 151 -1.43 10.72 0.92
N TYR A 152 -2.14 9.99 0.06
CA TYR A 152 -1.79 9.83 -1.36
C TYR A 152 -1.70 11.18 -2.09
N ALA A 153 -2.64 12.10 -1.84
CA ALA A 153 -2.61 13.42 -2.45
C ALA A 153 -1.39 14.25 -1.98
N VAL A 154 -1.10 14.26 -0.68
CA VAL A 154 0.06 14.98 -0.12
C VAL A 154 1.36 14.42 -0.67
N LEU A 155 1.53 13.09 -0.65
CA LEU A 155 2.72 12.42 -1.16
C LEU A 155 2.90 12.69 -2.67
N SER A 156 1.80 12.70 -3.45
CA SER A 156 1.82 13.10 -4.86
C SER A 156 2.29 14.54 -5.06
N LEU A 157 1.76 15.47 -4.27
CA LEU A 157 2.16 16.88 -4.32
C LEU A 157 3.63 17.05 -3.93
N SER A 158 4.13 16.28 -2.97
CA SER A 158 5.55 16.27 -2.61
C SER A 158 6.44 15.79 -3.76
N ILE A 159 6.09 14.68 -4.42
CA ILE A 159 6.82 14.18 -5.60
C ILE A 159 6.88 15.25 -6.70
N LEU A 160 5.79 16.00 -6.88
CA LEU A 160 5.69 17.08 -7.86
C LEU A 160 6.31 18.41 -7.39
N ASN A 161 6.87 18.46 -6.17
CA ASN A 161 7.38 19.68 -5.51
C ASN A 161 6.34 20.81 -5.40
N ARG A 162 5.08 20.47 -5.09
CA ARG A 162 3.94 21.39 -5.04
C ARG A 162 3.13 21.36 -3.75
N LEU A 163 3.79 21.09 -2.62
CA LEU A 163 3.16 21.21 -1.29
C LEU A 163 2.66 22.64 -0.99
N ASP A 164 3.12 23.66 -1.73
CA ASP A 164 2.63 25.05 -1.67
C ASP A 164 1.14 25.23 -1.99
N LEU A 165 0.51 24.21 -2.59
CA LEU A 165 -0.88 24.24 -3.01
C LEU A 165 -1.90 23.91 -1.91
N ILE A 166 -1.44 23.44 -0.75
CA ILE A 166 -2.30 23.01 0.35
C ILE A 166 -1.92 23.69 1.66
N ASP A 167 -2.85 23.73 2.60
CA ASP A 167 -2.62 24.23 3.95
C ASP A 167 -1.98 23.13 4.81
N ILE A 168 -0.64 23.15 4.92
CA ILE A 168 0.14 22.13 5.64
C ILE A 168 -0.28 21.98 7.11
N PRO A 169 -0.39 23.07 7.90
CA PRO A 169 -0.88 22.96 9.28
C PRO A 169 -2.25 22.29 9.40
N LYS A 170 -3.19 22.58 8.51
CA LYS A 170 -4.51 21.92 8.54
C LYS A 170 -4.45 20.45 8.15
N MET A 171 -3.60 20.07 7.20
CA MET A 171 -3.40 18.68 6.83
C MET A 171 -2.79 17.87 7.98
N ILE A 172 -1.77 18.41 8.66
CA ILE A 172 -1.20 17.82 9.89
C ILE A 172 -2.29 17.63 10.95
N ASN A 173 -3.11 18.66 11.20
CA ASN A 173 -4.21 18.58 12.16
C ASN A 173 -5.27 17.54 11.78
N PHE A 174 -5.59 17.39 10.49
CA PHE A 174 -6.50 16.35 10.03
C PHE A 174 -5.94 14.95 10.29
N ILE A 175 -4.68 14.71 9.90
CA ILE A 175 -4.06 13.39 10.09
C ILE A 175 -4.01 13.04 11.58
N TRP A 176 -3.56 13.96 12.44
CA TRP A 176 -3.60 13.77 13.89
C TRP A 176 -5.02 13.60 14.44
N GLY A 177 -6.01 14.25 13.82
CA GLY A 177 -7.42 14.03 14.15
C GLY A 177 -7.90 12.59 13.91
N CYS A 178 -7.20 11.83 13.06
CA CYS A 178 -7.49 10.42 12.79
C CYS A 178 -6.77 9.45 13.75
N TYR A 179 -5.96 9.95 14.68
CA TYR A 179 -5.33 9.13 15.71
C TYR A 179 -6.38 8.67 16.73
N ASN A 180 -6.46 7.37 17.00
CA ASN A 180 -7.30 6.82 18.05
C ASN A 180 -6.46 6.54 19.29
N SER A 181 -6.63 7.36 20.33
CA SER A 181 -5.88 7.23 21.58
C SER A 181 -6.19 5.96 22.39
N GLU A 182 -7.30 5.26 22.10
CA GLU A 182 -7.67 4.03 22.80
C GLU A 182 -6.90 2.82 22.26
N SER A 183 -6.69 2.76 20.94
CA SER A 183 -5.95 1.68 20.26
C SER A 183 -4.50 2.06 19.91
N SER A 184 -4.12 3.32 20.05
CA SER A 184 -2.78 3.85 19.76
C SER A 184 -2.31 3.77 18.30
N GLY A 185 -3.24 3.56 17.37
CA GLY A 185 -3.01 3.64 15.92
C GLY A 185 -3.92 4.67 15.24
N PHE A 186 -3.79 4.81 13.93
CA PHE A 186 -4.67 5.69 13.15
C PHE A 186 -5.84 4.91 12.55
N ILE A 187 -7.01 5.55 12.54
CA ILE A 187 -8.22 5.08 11.87
C ILE A 187 -8.35 5.76 10.50
N GLY A 188 -9.39 5.42 9.74
CA GLY A 188 -9.55 5.90 8.37
C GLY A 188 -10.12 7.33 8.20
N GLN A 189 -10.52 8.00 9.28
CA GLN A 189 -11.07 9.36 9.28
C GLN A 189 -10.88 10.03 10.66
N THR A 190 -11.27 11.30 10.82
CA THR A 190 -11.19 11.95 12.14
C THR A 190 -11.97 11.16 13.18
N TYR A 191 -11.34 10.85 14.32
CA TYR A 191 -11.96 10.12 15.41
C TYR A 191 -13.12 10.90 16.03
N ASP A 192 -14.25 10.23 16.17
CA ASP A 192 -15.40 10.70 16.95
C ASP A 192 -15.96 9.50 17.74
N SER A 193 -16.24 9.72 19.03
CA SER A 193 -16.80 8.68 19.91
C SER A 193 -18.15 8.12 19.44
N GLY A 194 -18.88 8.87 18.61
CA GLY A 194 -20.15 8.49 18.01
C GLY A 194 -20.04 7.77 16.66
N LEU A 195 -18.82 7.50 16.16
CA LEU A 195 -18.63 6.65 14.98
C LEU A 195 -19.18 5.24 15.22
N GLU A 196 -19.54 4.57 14.12
CA GLU A 196 -19.76 3.12 14.15
C GLU A 196 -18.46 2.39 14.52
N GLU A 197 -18.55 1.30 15.27
CA GLU A 197 -17.37 0.62 15.85
C GLU A 197 -16.34 0.20 14.80
N GLY A 198 -16.76 -0.30 13.63
CA GLY A 198 -15.85 -0.67 12.54
C GLY A 198 -15.06 0.50 11.95
N LEU A 199 -15.52 1.75 12.12
CA LEU A 199 -14.81 2.96 11.71
C LEU A 199 -13.83 3.47 12.78
N LYS A 200 -13.92 2.97 14.03
CA LYS A 200 -12.98 3.30 15.12
C LYS A 200 -11.78 2.38 15.16
N LEU A 201 -11.79 1.31 14.36
CA LEU A 201 -10.71 0.33 14.30
C LEU A 201 -9.45 0.98 13.72
N ALA A 202 -8.40 1.04 14.53
CA ALA A 202 -7.10 1.47 14.04
C ALA A 202 -6.44 0.32 13.30
N THR A 203 -5.88 0.64 12.14
CA THR A 203 -5.30 -0.36 11.24
C THR A 203 -3.88 0.02 10.86
N MET A 204 -3.07 -0.97 10.51
CA MET A 204 -1.64 -0.79 10.24
C MET A 204 -1.41 -0.01 8.96
N ASP A 205 -2.25 -0.19 7.93
CA ASP A 205 -2.21 0.60 6.70
C ASP A 205 -2.52 2.09 6.92
N ASN A 206 -3.57 2.42 7.68
CA ASN A 206 -3.86 3.81 8.06
C ASN A 206 -2.72 4.40 8.89
N THR A 207 -2.19 3.63 9.85
CA THR A 207 -1.06 4.05 10.69
C THR A 207 0.19 4.33 9.86
N TYR A 208 0.52 3.46 8.91
CA TYR A 208 1.66 3.65 8.00
C TYR A 208 1.51 4.91 7.16
N PHE A 209 0.36 5.10 6.49
CA PHE A 209 0.15 6.27 5.63
C PHE A 209 0.09 7.58 6.43
N ALA A 210 -0.46 7.55 7.65
CA ALA A 210 -0.41 8.68 8.57
C ALA A 210 1.04 9.04 8.92
N VAL A 211 1.82 8.05 9.36
CA VAL A 211 3.20 8.28 9.84
C VAL A 211 4.11 8.78 8.72
N ILE A 212 4.13 8.15 7.53
CA ILE A 212 5.01 8.64 6.44
C ILE A 212 4.61 10.04 5.97
N THR A 213 3.33 10.39 6.06
CA THR A 213 2.84 11.71 5.65
C THR A 213 3.16 12.75 6.72
N LEU A 214 2.99 12.42 8.00
CA LEU A 214 3.38 13.28 9.11
C LEU A 214 4.90 13.51 9.14
N ASP A 215 5.70 12.47 8.91
CA ASP A 215 7.17 12.59 8.86
C ASP A 215 7.63 13.50 7.71
N LEU A 216 6.92 13.48 6.58
CA LEU A 216 7.15 14.41 5.47
C LEU A 216 6.77 15.85 5.82
N LEU A 217 5.67 16.06 6.54
CA LEU A 217 5.08 17.39 6.75
C LEU A 217 5.60 18.11 8.01
N MET A 218 6.03 17.36 9.03
CA MET A 218 6.53 17.89 10.29
C MET A 218 8.05 17.99 10.27
N ASP A 219 8.61 18.89 11.09
CA ASP A 219 10.07 19.01 11.19
C ASP A 219 10.71 17.82 11.91
N ASN A 220 10.02 17.24 12.90
CA ASN A 220 10.45 16.09 13.70
C ASN A 220 9.30 15.59 14.60
N TRP A 221 9.57 14.50 15.33
CA TRP A 221 8.62 13.84 16.25
C TRP A 221 8.79 14.24 17.73
N ILE A 222 9.60 15.24 18.07
CA ILE A 222 9.95 15.56 19.48
C ILE A 222 8.70 15.88 20.30
N ASP A 223 7.78 16.66 19.73
CA ASP A 223 6.54 17.07 20.40
C ASP A 223 5.48 15.94 20.46
N TYR A 224 5.74 14.81 19.78
CA TYR A 224 4.84 13.65 19.67
C TYR A 224 5.49 12.36 20.17
N THR A 225 6.43 12.47 21.11
CA THR A 225 7.18 11.31 21.61
C THR A 225 6.25 10.26 22.26
N THR A 226 5.23 10.70 22.99
CA THR A 226 4.27 9.81 23.64
C THR A 226 3.47 9.00 22.61
N GLU A 227 2.96 9.67 21.59
CA GLU A 227 2.20 9.06 20.49
C GLU A 227 3.10 8.14 19.66
N LYS A 228 4.34 8.55 19.38
CA LYS A 228 5.34 7.73 18.71
C LYS A 228 5.60 6.42 19.47
N ASP A 229 5.85 6.50 20.78
CA ASP A 229 6.07 5.31 21.61
C ASP A 229 4.83 4.40 21.66
N ALA A 230 3.63 4.99 21.69
CA ALA A 230 2.37 4.26 21.66
C ALA A 230 2.13 3.56 20.31
N ILE A 231 2.47 4.19 19.19
CA ILE A 231 2.39 3.59 17.84
C ILE A 231 3.40 2.44 17.71
N ILE A 232 4.61 2.59 18.23
CA ILE A 232 5.62 1.51 18.25
C ILE A 232 5.07 0.31 19.03
N GLN A 233 4.48 0.56 20.21
CA GLN A 233 3.87 -0.50 21.01
C GLN A 233 2.68 -1.16 20.30
N PHE A 234 1.81 -0.37 19.67
CA PHE A 234 0.70 -0.88 18.85
C PHE A 234 1.19 -1.84 17.76
N ILE A 235 2.25 -1.48 17.02
CA ILE A 235 2.84 -2.36 16.00
C ILE A 235 3.42 -3.63 16.62
N SER A 236 4.15 -3.51 17.73
CA SER A 236 4.71 -4.68 18.43
C SER A 236 3.62 -5.63 18.96
N ASP A 237 2.50 -5.10 19.44
CA ASP A 237 1.38 -5.89 19.97
C ASP A 237 0.62 -6.65 18.87
N LEU A 238 0.71 -6.18 17.61
CA LEU A 238 0.14 -6.87 16.45
C LEU A 238 1.04 -7.96 15.87
N GLN A 239 2.28 -8.09 16.37
CA GLN A 239 3.14 -9.21 15.99
C GLN A 239 2.77 -10.48 16.77
N ILE A 240 2.51 -11.56 16.03
CA ILE A 240 2.23 -12.86 16.59
C ILE A 240 3.49 -13.44 17.21
N SER A 241 3.45 -13.83 18.49
CA SER A 241 4.59 -14.39 19.20
C SER A 241 4.22 -15.49 20.20
N GLY A 242 5.21 -16.30 20.57
CA GLY A 242 5.11 -17.27 21.67
C GLY A 242 4.30 -18.55 21.39
N VAL A 243 3.68 -18.69 20.22
CA VAL A 243 2.95 -19.90 19.80
C VAL A 243 3.64 -20.50 18.58
N SER A 244 4.04 -21.77 18.64
CA SER A 244 4.55 -22.49 17.47
C SER A 244 3.39 -22.81 16.53
N SER A 245 3.06 -21.90 15.64
CA SER A 245 2.00 -22.02 14.63
C SER A 245 2.47 -21.47 13.28
N TRP A 246 1.67 -21.69 12.24
CA TRP A 246 1.99 -21.30 10.86
C TRP A 246 2.03 -19.78 10.67
N ASP A 247 1.45 -19.03 11.61
CA ASP A 247 1.34 -17.57 11.64
C ASP A 247 2.40 -16.91 12.56
N LEU A 248 3.27 -17.71 13.22
CA LEU A 248 4.28 -17.21 14.16
C LEU A 248 5.18 -16.16 13.51
N GLY A 249 5.24 -14.97 14.12
CA GLY A 249 6.08 -13.87 13.71
C GLY A 249 5.42 -12.89 12.75
N GLY A 250 4.33 -13.28 12.08
CA GLY A 250 3.56 -12.41 11.21
C GLY A 250 2.80 -11.32 11.96
N PHE A 251 2.30 -10.33 11.22
CA PHE A 251 1.55 -9.20 11.78
C PHE A 251 0.09 -9.23 11.34
N PHE A 252 -0.82 -8.98 12.28
CA PHE A 252 -2.19 -8.59 11.98
C PHE A 252 -2.25 -7.12 11.54
N ASN A 253 -3.26 -6.75 10.75
CA ASN A 253 -3.48 -5.35 10.40
C ASN A 253 -4.10 -4.56 11.55
N ASP A 254 -4.83 -5.23 12.44
CA ASP A 254 -5.51 -4.61 13.57
C ASP A 254 -5.77 -5.63 14.70
N VAL A 255 -6.40 -5.15 15.78
CA VAL A 255 -6.67 -5.92 17.01
C VAL A 255 -7.97 -6.75 16.94
N ASP A 256 -8.79 -6.58 15.91
CA ASP A 256 -10.07 -7.26 15.72
C ASP A 256 -9.97 -8.38 14.68
N PHE A 257 -9.65 -9.58 15.16
CA PHE A 257 -9.56 -10.79 14.33
C PHE A 257 -10.89 -11.24 13.69
N THR A 258 -12.01 -10.56 13.97
CA THR A 258 -13.32 -10.88 13.39
C THR A 258 -13.67 -10.02 12.18
N THR A 259 -12.96 -8.90 11.99
CA THR A 259 -13.15 -7.98 10.88
C THR A 259 -11.99 -8.13 9.90
N ASP A 260 -12.30 -8.49 8.66
CA ASP A 260 -11.28 -8.58 7.61
C ASP A 260 -11.02 -7.19 6.99
N THR A 261 -10.07 -6.46 7.57
CA THR A 261 -9.73 -5.08 7.13
C THR A 261 -8.80 -5.07 5.92
N VAL A 262 -8.21 -6.21 5.56
CA VAL A 262 -7.36 -6.40 4.37
C VAL A 262 -7.94 -7.48 3.45
N PHE A 263 -9.25 -7.43 3.22
CA PHE A 263 -9.93 -8.42 2.39
C PHE A 263 -9.43 -8.41 0.93
N PRO A 264 -9.27 -9.58 0.28
CA PRO A 264 -9.53 -10.95 0.74
C PRO A 264 -8.26 -11.66 1.24
N LEU A 265 -7.27 -10.92 1.72
CA LEU A 265 -6.00 -11.48 2.12
C LEU A 265 -6.11 -11.99 3.55
N PHE A 266 -5.84 -13.28 3.71
CA PHE A 266 -5.79 -13.88 5.04
C PHE A 266 -4.66 -13.28 5.88
N GLU A 267 -4.97 -12.93 7.12
CA GLU A 267 -3.99 -12.47 8.10
C GLU A 267 -3.45 -13.61 8.96
N PRO A 268 -2.17 -13.52 9.41
CA PRO A 268 -1.20 -12.47 9.06
C PRO A 268 -0.74 -12.53 7.60
N ASN A 269 -0.33 -11.39 7.05
CA ASN A 269 0.16 -11.28 5.67
C ASN A 269 1.35 -10.30 5.55
N LEU A 270 1.97 -10.29 4.37
CA LEU A 270 3.11 -9.42 4.08
C LEU A 270 2.75 -7.94 3.96
N PHE A 271 1.49 -7.58 3.67
CA PHE A 271 1.09 -6.16 3.66
C PHE A 271 1.10 -5.57 5.06
N SER A 272 0.44 -6.24 6.01
CA SER A 272 0.45 -5.86 7.42
C SER A 272 1.90 -5.77 7.92
N SER A 273 2.69 -6.81 7.66
CA SER A 273 4.12 -6.83 8.03
C SER A 273 4.90 -5.65 7.44
N TYR A 274 4.67 -5.33 6.15
CA TYR A 274 5.28 -4.18 5.49
C TYR A 274 4.89 -2.86 6.13
N TRP A 275 3.60 -2.61 6.34
CA TRP A 275 3.13 -1.36 6.95
C TRP A 275 3.71 -1.17 8.35
N GLY A 276 3.72 -2.20 9.18
CA GLY A 276 4.30 -2.15 10.52
C GLY A 276 5.79 -1.87 10.51
N ILE A 277 6.57 -2.70 9.81
CA ILE A 277 8.04 -2.60 9.80
C ILE A 277 8.51 -1.32 9.11
N LYS A 278 7.86 -0.86 8.03
CA LYS A 278 8.21 0.42 7.39
C LYS A 278 7.84 1.62 8.26
N THR A 279 6.78 1.53 9.07
CA THR A 279 6.49 2.54 10.09
C THR A 279 7.60 2.59 11.14
N LEU A 280 8.09 1.42 11.58
CA LEU A 280 9.22 1.35 12.51
C LEU A 280 10.53 1.90 11.91
N GLU A 281 10.78 1.70 10.61
CA GLU A 281 11.94 2.27 9.91
C GLU A 281 11.93 3.81 9.90
N VAL A 282 10.76 4.44 9.67
CA VAL A 282 10.60 5.91 9.82
C VAL A 282 11.05 6.36 11.21
N PHE A 283 10.74 5.55 12.23
CA PHE A 283 11.09 5.83 13.61
C PHE A 283 12.51 5.42 14.01
N ASN A 284 13.24 4.68 13.16
CA ASN A 284 14.50 3.97 13.45
C ASN A 284 14.36 3.00 14.64
N MET A 285 13.27 2.23 14.66
CA MET A 285 12.86 1.32 15.75
C MET A 285 12.57 -0.10 15.24
N GLU A 286 13.22 -0.51 14.15
CA GLU A 286 13.08 -1.85 13.55
C GLU A 286 13.44 -2.96 14.54
N SER A 287 14.33 -2.68 15.51
CA SER A 287 14.71 -3.61 16.57
C SER A 287 13.59 -3.92 17.58
N SER A 288 12.44 -3.25 17.50
CA SER A 288 11.28 -3.47 18.39
C SER A 288 10.49 -4.74 18.04
N ILE A 289 10.75 -5.37 16.89
CA ILE A 289 10.10 -6.63 16.51
C ILE A 289 10.87 -7.85 17.03
N GLN A 290 10.16 -8.95 17.21
CA GLN A 290 10.74 -10.28 17.43
C GLN A 290 11.24 -10.84 16.10
N VAL A 291 12.46 -10.45 15.72
CA VAL A 291 13.03 -10.75 14.39
C VAL A 291 13.16 -12.24 14.09
N ALA A 292 13.49 -13.06 15.09
CA ALA A 292 13.62 -14.51 14.91
C ALA A 292 12.28 -15.18 14.57
N ASP A 293 11.21 -14.73 15.22
CA ASP A 293 9.85 -15.18 14.93
C ASP A 293 9.45 -14.69 13.53
N PHE A 294 9.73 -13.42 13.20
CA PHE A 294 9.44 -12.88 11.87
C PHE A 294 10.20 -13.60 10.74
N HIS A 295 11.44 -14.03 10.95
CA HIS A 295 12.17 -14.86 10.00
C HIS A 295 11.55 -16.24 9.83
N THR A 296 10.90 -16.78 10.87
CA THR A 296 10.11 -18.01 10.77
C THR A 296 8.91 -17.80 9.85
N PHE A 297 8.22 -16.66 9.99
CA PHE A 297 7.13 -16.26 9.08
C PHE A 297 7.59 -16.11 7.62
N LEU A 298 8.68 -15.38 7.37
CA LEU A 298 9.22 -15.25 6.00
C LEU A 298 9.61 -16.61 5.41
N SER A 299 10.18 -17.50 6.23
CA SER A 299 10.54 -18.86 5.80
C SER A 299 9.32 -19.70 5.40
N SER A 300 8.17 -19.54 6.06
CA SER A 300 6.96 -20.29 5.69
C SER A 300 6.33 -19.77 4.39
N LEU A 301 6.47 -18.47 4.12
CA LEU A 301 5.93 -17.85 2.92
C LEU A 301 6.82 -18.00 1.68
N TYR A 302 8.12 -18.26 1.86
CA TYR A 302 9.06 -18.39 0.75
C TYR A 302 8.96 -19.75 0.05
N ASP A 303 8.66 -19.74 -1.24
CA ASP A 303 8.64 -20.92 -2.09
C ASP A 303 10.02 -21.13 -2.74
N VAL A 304 10.75 -22.12 -2.23
CA VAL A 304 12.10 -22.46 -2.69
C VAL A 304 12.14 -23.12 -4.07
N GLU A 305 11.03 -23.71 -4.54
CA GLU A 305 10.98 -24.39 -5.84
C GLU A 305 10.87 -23.37 -6.98
N TYR A 306 10.14 -22.27 -6.72
CA TYR A 306 9.80 -21.26 -7.71
C TYR A 306 10.39 -19.87 -7.43
N ASP A 307 11.15 -19.70 -6.34
CA ASP A 307 11.89 -18.47 -5.97
C ASP A 307 10.97 -17.24 -5.85
N TYR A 308 9.91 -17.36 -5.06
CA TYR A 308 8.95 -16.29 -4.81
C TYR A 308 8.36 -16.36 -3.39
N PHE A 309 7.85 -15.24 -2.87
CA PHE A 309 7.09 -15.25 -1.61
C PHE A 309 5.58 -15.28 -1.88
N LYS A 310 4.84 -16.00 -1.03
CA LYS A 310 3.38 -15.93 -0.93
C LYS A 310 2.98 -14.74 -0.06
N ILE A 311 1.80 -14.15 -0.33
CA ILE A 311 1.34 -12.98 0.45
C ILE A 311 0.95 -13.37 1.87
N SER A 312 0.40 -14.58 2.04
CA SER A 312 0.08 -15.23 3.31
C SER A 312 0.06 -16.74 3.11
N GLU A 313 0.03 -17.51 4.21
CA GLU A 313 0.05 -18.98 4.16
C GLU A 313 -1.18 -19.54 3.40
N TRP A 314 -2.34 -18.89 3.56
CA TRP A 314 -3.62 -19.29 2.99
C TRP A 314 -3.94 -18.56 1.69
N ASP A 315 -2.92 -18.31 0.87
CA ASP A 315 -3.03 -17.77 -0.49
C ASP A 315 -3.60 -18.86 -1.44
N TYR A 316 -4.90 -19.20 -1.32
CA TYR A 316 -5.63 -20.33 -1.94
C TYR A 316 -5.52 -20.45 -3.49
N GLY A 317 -4.31 -20.65 -4.02
CA GLY A 317 -4.03 -20.64 -5.46
C GLY A 317 -4.19 -19.26 -6.10
N MET A 318 -4.23 -18.19 -5.30
CA MET A 318 -4.30 -16.80 -5.77
C MET A 318 -2.91 -16.32 -6.23
N ASN A 319 -2.32 -17.03 -7.20
CA ASN A 319 -1.02 -16.76 -7.80
C ASN A 319 -0.89 -15.39 -8.46
N TYR A 320 -1.95 -14.57 -8.45
CA TYR A 320 -1.87 -13.20 -8.91
C TYR A 320 -1.12 -12.30 -7.93
N THR A 321 -0.91 -12.66 -6.65
CA THR A 321 -0.17 -11.81 -5.69
C THR A 321 1.33 -12.06 -5.61
N ASN A 322 1.82 -13.16 -6.22
CA ASN A 322 3.19 -13.64 -6.04
C ASN A 322 4.26 -12.57 -6.31
N ILE A 323 4.09 -11.72 -7.32
CA ILE A 323 5.07 -10.68 -7.63
C ILE A 323 5.09 -9.61 -6.52
N VAL A 324 3.92 -9.21 -6.02
CA VAL A 324 3.79 -8.24 -4.92
C VAL A 324 4.40 -8.81 -3.66
N ALA A 325 3.97 -10.01 -3.31
CA ALA A 325 4.42 -10.72 -2.14
C ALA A 325 5.94 -10.92 -2.16
N THR A 326 6.50 -11.32 -3.29
CA THR A 326 7.96 -11.46 -3.46
C THR A 326 8.69 -10.16 -3.22
N ALA A 327 8.15 -9.08 -3.76
CA ALA A 327 8.76 -7.79 -3.64
C ALA A 327 8.66 -7.26 -2.19
N LEU A 328 7.51 -7.40 -1.52
CA LEU A 328 7.37 -7.12 -0.09
C LEU A 328 8.31 -7.99 0.76
N GLY A 329 8.35 -9.29 0.49
CA GLY A 329 9.18 -10.27 1.21
C GLY A 329 10.66 -9.94 1.11
N LEU A 330 11.15 -9.57 -0.07
CA LEU A 330 12.54 -9.17 -0.29
C LEU A 330 12.89 -7.82 0.37
N GLU A 331 11.99 -6.83 0.35
CA GLU A 331 12.18 -5.57 1.10
C GLU A 331 12.26 -5.85 2.60
N LEU A 332 11.31 -6.62 3.13
CA LEU A 332 11.26 -7.03 4.52
C LEU A 332 12.49 -7.86 4.91
N SER A 333 13.01 -8.67 3.98
CA SER A 333 14.24 -9.42 4.16
C SER A 333 15.47 -8.51 4.27
N ASP A 334 15.57 -7.49 3.42
CA ASP A 334 16.67 -6.50 3.47
C ASP A 334 16.63 -5.69 4.78
N ILE A 335 15.44 -5.28 5.24
CA ILE A 335 15.28 -4.53 6.49
C ILE A 335 15.65 -5.39 7.70
N THR A 336 15.22 -6.65 7.71
CA THR A 336 15.33 -7.52 8.89
C THR A 336 16.53 -8.47 8.87
N GLY A 337 17.30 -8.49 7.78
CA GLY A 337 18.47 -9.34 7.61
C GLY A 337 18.16 -10.82 7.38
N PHE A 338 17.01 -11.14 6.80
CA PHE A 338 16.66 -12.51 6.36
C PHE A 338 17.50 -12.90 5.14
N GLN A 339 18.01 -14.14 5.09
CA GLN A 339 18.97 -14.62 4.07
C GLN A 339 18.52 -15.90 3.40
#